data_AF-A0A1F5JCD6-F1
#
_entry.id   AF-A0A1F5JCD6-F1
#
_cell.length_a   1.000
_cell.length_b   1.000
_cell.length_c   1.000
_cell.angle_alpha   90.00
_cell.angle_beta   90.00
_cell.angle_gamma   90.00
#
_symmetry.space_group_name_H-M   'P 1'
#
loop_
_entity.id
_entity.type
_entity.pdbx_description
1 polymer ?
#
loop_
_entity_poly.entity_id
_entity_poly.type
_entity_poly.pdbx_seq_one_letter_code
_entity_poly.pdbx_strand_id
1 'polypeptide(L)'
;MNNSILVTRPNHDFPTTYLYFWSELVIDEAKNKDITVLDLDGKKANKQKFVSYISRNNPRLIFLNGHGSKDSVAGYDNEVLLDEGNCGALLQEKIIYARSCEAGAKLGSFSIEKGAATFIGYNKDFWLIRSKERGTKPLTDPIAKLFLEPSNLVPITLIKGNSAQEAYQKSQDDMRRNFSYMISSKASQEERDAAFFLFSNYTCQVILGNKQAKI
;
A
#
# COMPACT_ATOMS: atom_id res chain seq x y z
N MET A 1 -4.27 14.02 19.27
CA MET A 1 -3.98 13.58 17.89
C MET A 1 -4.63 12.22 17.71
N ASN A 2 -5.29 11.98 16.57
CA ASN A 2 -6.02 10.74 16.35
C ASN A 2 -5.08 9.68 15.76
N ASN A 3 -4.59 8.78 16.61
CA ASN A 3 -3.73 7.66 16.21
C ASN A 3 -4.59 6.52 15.67
N SER A 4 -5.14 6.72 14.47
CA SER A 4 -5.87 5.70 13.75
C SER A 4 -5.38 5.53 12.31
N ILE A 5 -5.45 4.28 11.86
CA ILE A 5 -5.16 3.86 10.50
C ILE A 5 -6.44 3.30 9.86
N LEU A 6 -6.71 3.70 8.62
CA LEU A 6 -7.68 3.03 7.76
C LEU A 6 -6.99 2.12 6.78
N VAL A 7 -7.43 0.87 6.69
CA VAL A 7 -6.87 -0.13 5.78
C VAL A 7 -7.99 -0.68 4.90
N THR A 8 -7.82 -0.64 3.57
CA THR A 8 -8.72 -1.36 2.66
C THR A 8 -8.16 -2.75 2.38
N ARG A 9 -9.03 -3.78 2.37
CA ARG A 9 -8.65 -5.16 2.05
C ARG A 9 -9.75 -5.81 1.19
N PRO A 10 -9.83 -5.49 -0.12
CA PRO A 10 -11.02 -5.79 -0.92
C PRO A 10 -11.25 -7.27 -1.26
N ASN A 11 -10.23 -8.12 -1.43
CA ASN A 11 -10.40 -9.58 -1.61
C ASN A 11 -11.55 -10.04 -2.54
N HIS A 12 -11.50 -9.68 -3.81
CA HIS A 12 -12.50 -10.09 -4.82
C HIS A 12 -11.88 -10.78 -6.04
N ASP A 13 -10.56 -10.80 -6.13
CA ASP A 13 -9.83 -11.47 -7.19
C ASP A 13 -8.45 -11.94 -6.71
N PHE A 14 -7.72 -12.62 -7.59
CA PHE A 14 -6.49 -13.29 -7.20
C PHE A 14 -5.39 -12.34 -6.67
N PRO A 15 -5.09 -11.18 -7.30
CA PRO A 15 -4.20 -10.17 -6.71
C PRO A 15 -4.68 -9.64 -5.37
N THR A 16 -5.96 -9.24 -5.27
CA THR A 16 -6.48 -8.63 -4.04
C THR A 16 -6.60 -9.61 -2.88
N THR A 17 -6.70 -10.92 -3.14
CA THR A 17 -6.55 -11.96 -2.11
C THR A 17 -5.18 -11.93 -1.45
N TYR A 18 -4.09 -11.78 -2.21
CA TYR A 18 -2.76 -11.63 -1.61
C TYR A 18 -2.67 -10.35 -0.78
N LEU A 19 -3.16 -9.22 -1.31
CA LEU A 19 -3.14 -7.95 -0.57
C LEU A 19 -3.94 -8.05 0.73
N TYR A 20 -5.07 -8.77 0.72
CA TYR A 20 -5.93 -8.99 1.88
C TYR A 20 -5.20 -9.66 3.04
N PHE A 21 -4.55 -10.79 2.78
CA PHE A 21 -3.85 -11.56 3.81
C PHE A 21 -2.56 -10.85 4.24
N TRP A 22 -1.79 -10.31 3.30
CA TRP A 22 -0.54 -9.63 3.65
C TRP A 22 -0.77 -8.33 4.42
N SER A 23 -1.89 -7.63 4.21
CA SER A 23 -2.25 -6.47 5.03
C SER A 23 -2.65 -6.81 6.46
N GLU A 24 -2.98 -8.07 6.77
CA GLU A 24 -3.26 -8.51 8.15
C GLU A 24 -2.05 -8.33 9.06
N LEU A 25 -0.84 -8.58 8.55
CA LEU A 25 0.42 -8.34 9.27
C LEU A 25 0.59 -6.87 9.68
N VAL A 26 0.12 -5.95 8.84
CA VAL A 26 0.15 -4.50 9.12
C VAL A 26 -0.89 -4.14 10.18
N ILE A 27 -2.08 -4.75 10.11
CA ILE A 27 -3.15 -4.57 11.10
C ILE A 27 -2.69 -5.07 12.47
N ASP A 28 -2.04 -6.22 12.54
CA ASP A 28 -1.54 -6.79 13.79
C ASP A 28 -0.45 -5.92 14.41
N GLU A 29 0.49 -5.40 13.60
CA GLU A 29 1.47 -4.42 14.10
C GLU A 29 0.80 -3.14 14.62
N ALA A 30 -0.24 -2.62 13.93
CA ALA A 30 -0.96 -1.44 14.41
C ALA A 30 -1.65 -1.71 15.78
N LYS A 31 -2.32 -2.85 15.92
CA LYS A 31 -2.93 -3.27 17.19
C LYS A 31 -1.89 -3.43 18.30
N ASN A 32 -0.74 -4.02 18.00
CA ASN A 32 0.38 -4.18 18.94
C ASN A 32 1.01 -2.84 19.38
N LYS A 33 0.71 -1.74 18.67
CA LYS A 33 1.12 -0.37 18.99
C LYS A 33 -0.02 0.49 19.55
N ASP A 34 -1.13 -0.14 19.94
CA ASP A 34 -2.33 0.53 20.46
C ASP A 34 -2.89 1.59 19.48
N ILE A 35 -2.66 1.42 18.18
CA ILE A 35 -3.23 2.27 17.12
C ILE A 35 -4.61 1.71 16.75
N THR A 36 -5.60 2.60 16.68
CA THR A 36 -6.96 2.22 16.30
C THR A 36 -6.99 1.83 14.83
N VAL A 37 -7.44 0.61 14.53
CA VAL A 37 -7.54 0.10 13.16
C VAL A 37 -8.98 0.18 12.65
N LEU A 38 -9.15 0.91 11.55
CA LEU A 38 -10.37 1.01 10.77
C LEU A 38 -10.26 0.09 9.56
N ASP A 39 -10.63 -1.18 9.75
CA ASP A 39 -10.47 -2.23 8.75
C ASP A 39 -11.70 -2.33 7.82
N LEU A 40 -11.50 -2.07 6.53
CA LEU A 40 -12.50 -2.23 5.47
C LEU A 40 -12.22 -3.54 4.71
N ASP A 41 -12.70 -4.64 5.27
CA ASP A 41 -12.48 -6.00 4.77
C ASP A 41 -13.55 -6.45 3.76
N GLY A 42 -13.10 -7.14 2.70
CA GLY A 42 -13.97 -7.67 1.66
C GLY A 42 -14.91 -6.61 1.09
N LYS A 43 -16.21 -6.91 1.12
CA LYS A 43 -17.29 -6.02 0.66
C LYS A 43 -17.36 -4.68 1.39
N LYS A 44 -16.73 -4.52 2.56
CA LYS A 44 -16.68 -3.22 3.27
C LYS A 44 -15.73 -2.24 2.61
N ALA A 45 -14.80 -2.69 1.77
CA ALA A 45 -13.96 -1.83 0.94
C ALA A 45 -14.77 -1.21 -0.22
N ASN A 46 -15.88 -0.52 0.08
CA ASN A 46 -16.74 0.17 -0.89
C ASN A 46 -16.72 1.68 -0.64
N LYS A 47 -17.18 2.48 -1.61
CA LYS A 47 -17.08 3.95 -1.55
C LYS A 47 -17.84 4.52 -0.36
N GLN A 48 -19.05 4.00 -0.09
CA GLN A 48 -19.90 4.48 1.00
C GLN A 48 -19.21 4.30 2.37
N LYS A 49 -18.66 3.12 2.63
CA LYS A 49 -17.97 2.82 3.89
C LYS A 49 -16.65 3.57 3.98
N PHE A 50 -15.89 3.65 2.89
CA PHE A 50 -14.65 4.42 2.83
C PHE A 50 -14.85 5.88 3.24
N VAL A 51 -15.78 6.58 2.57
CA VAL A 51 -16.13 7.97 2.91
C VAL A 51 -16.63 8.08 4.35
N SER A 52 -17.57 7.21 4.75
CA SER A 52 -18.15 7.27 6.10
C SER A 52 -17.11 7.05 7.20
N TYR A 53 -16.14 6.17 7.01
CA TYR A 53 -15.13 5.89 8.03
C TYR A 53 -14.12 7.03 8.15
N ILE A 54 -13.72 7.62 7.02
CA ILE A 54 -12.84 8.80 7.02
C ILE A 54 -13.52 9.97 7.73
N SER A 55 -14.76 10.30 7.36
CA SER A 55 -15.46 11.45 7.94
C SER A 55 -15.73 11.32 9.44
N ARG A 56 -16.03 10.11 9.92
CA ARG A 56 -16.36 9.88 11.35
C ARG A 56 -15.13 9.77 12.23
N ASN A 57 -14.06 9.18 11.72
CA ASN A 57 -12.92 8.79 12.54
C ASN A 57 -11.66 9.57 12.20
N ASN A 58 -11.64 10.42 11.17
CA ASN A 58 -10.51 11.25 10.77
C ASN A 58 -9.13 10.54 10.90
N PRO A 59 -8.91 9.40 10.23
CA PRO A 59 -7.69 8.63 10.37
C PRO A 59 -6.49 9.40 9.86
N ARG A 60 -5.36 9.25 10.55
CA ARG A 60 -4.14 9.96 10.21
C ARG A 60 -3.35 9.25 9.10
N LEU A 61 -3.41 7.93 9.06
CA LEU A 61 -2.87 7.10 7.96
C LEU A 61 -4.01 6.41 7.20
N ILE A 62 -3.97 6.48 5.88
CA ILE A 62 -4.82 5.69 4.98
C ILE A 62 -3.92 4.78 4.16
N PHE A 63 -4.08 3.47 4.35
CA PHE A 63 -3.41 2.43 3.59
C PHE A 63 -4.39 1.78 2.60
N LEU A 64 -4.27 2.17 1.33
CA LEU A 64 -5.12 1.70 0.25
C LEU A 64 -4.49 0.48 -0.44
N ASN A 65 -5.27 -0.59 -0.50
CA ASN A 65 -5.01 -1.79 -1.29
C ASN A 65 -6.13 -2.00 -2.29
N GLY A 66 -5.75 -2.31 -3.52
CA GLY A 66 -6.67 -2.62 -4.60
C GLY A 66 -6.07 -2.27 -5.95
N HIS A 67 -6.85 -2.51 -7.00
CA HIS A 67 -6.53 -2.03 -8.34
C HIS A 67 -6.54 -0.50 -8.39
N GLY A 68 -5.90 0.03 -9.42
CA GLY A 68 -5.79 1.47 -9.59
C GLY A 68 -5.37 1.84 -11.00
N SER A 69 -5.36 3.15 -11.20
CA SER A 69 -4.90 3.81 -12.41
C SER A 69 -4.21 5.10 -11.99
N LYS A 70 -3.70 5.86 -12.97
CA LYS A 70 -3.17 7.20 -12.73
C LYS A 70 -4.15 8.13 -11.99
N ASP A 71 -5.46 7.91 -12.15
CA ASP A 71 -6.50 8.83 -11.67
C ASP A 71 -7.30 8.28 -10.46
N SER A 72 -7.14 7.00 -10.09
CA SER A 72 -8.01 6.39 -9.07
C SER A 72 -7.42 5.17 -8.36
N VAL A 73 -7.95 4.89 -7.17
CA VAL A 73 -7.75 3.64 -6.43
C VAL A 73 -9.10 2.99 -6.13
N ALA A 74 -9.21 1.71 -6.43
CA ALA A 74 -10.43 0.93 -6.31
C ALA A 74 -10.45 0.01 -5.08
N GLY A 75 -11.66 -0.39 -4.69
CA GLY A 75 -11.97 -1.25 -3.57
C GLY A 75 -12.50 -2.61 -4.01
N TYR A 76 -13.56 -3.07 -3.35
CA TYR A 76 -14.24 -4.32 -3.69
C TYR A 76 -14.86 -4.21 -5.08
N ASP A 77 -14.70 -5.26 -5.90
CA ASP A 77 -15.28 -5.36 -7.24
C ASP A 77 -14.96 -4.15 -8.15
N ASN A 78 -13.75 -3.63 -8.00
CA ASN A 78 -13.24 -2.45 -8.70
C ASN A 78 -14.06 -1.15 -8.51
N GLU A 79 -14.86 -1.05 -7.45
CA GLU A 79 -15.54 0.20 -7.11
C GLU A 79 -14.52 1.28 -6.72
N VAL A 80 -14.53 2.42 -7.41
CA VAL A 80 -13.60 3.53 -7.13
C VAL A 80 -13.85 4.12 -5.74
N LEU A 81 -12.84 4.03 -4.88
CA LEU A 81 -12.85 4.59 -3.52
C LEU A 81 -12.35 6.02 -3.50
N LEU A 82 -11.26 6.26 -4.23
CA LEU A 82 -10.53 7.52 -4.25
C LEU A 82 -10.23 7.91 -5.71
N ASP A 83 -10.57 9.13 -6.06
CA ASP A 83 -10.31 9.76 -7.36
C ASP A 83 -10.14 11.28 -7.20
N GLU A 84 -9.90 11.99 -8.29
CA GLU A 84 -9.79 13.46 -8.28
C GLU A 84 -11.08 14.17 -7.83
N GLY A 85 -12.24 13.53 -7.97
CA GLY A 85 -13.52 14.10 -7.61
C GLY A 85 -13.76 14.13 -6.10
N ASN A 86 -13.12 13.24 -5.33
CA ASN A 86 -13.36 13.13 -3.89
C ASN A 86 -12.12 13.29 -3.00
N CYS A 87 -10.90 13.27 -3.55
CA CYS A 87 -9.69 13.22 -2.71
C CYS A 87 -9.54 14.45 -1.79
N GLY A 88 -9.93 15.65 -2.22
CA GLY A 88 -9.71 16.85 -1.42
C GLY A 88 -10.51 16.90 -0.13
N ALA A 89 -11.75 16.44 -0.16
CA ALA A 89 -12.58 16.36 1.05
C ALA A 89 -12.12 15.23 2.00
N LEU A 90 -11.51 14.17 1.45
CA LEU A 90 -11.17 12.97 2.20
C LEU A 90 -9.77 12.98 2.79
N LEU A 91 -8.80 13.61 2.10
CA LEU A 91 -7.38 13.40 2.36
C LEU A 91 -6.68 14.53 3.12
N GLN A 92 -7.40 15.59 3.47
CA GLN A 92 -6.81 16.74 4.15
C GLN A 92 -6.01 16.33 5.40
N GLU A 93 -4.74 16.74 5.41
CA GLU A 93 -3.74 16.46 6.44
C GLU A 93 -3.53 14.97 6.74
N LYS A 94 -3.73 14.07 5.77
CA LYS A 94 -3.50 12.62 5.96
C LYS A 94 -2.22 12.17 5.29
N ILE A 95 -1.64 11.10 5.83
CA ILE A 95 -0.61 10.31 5.15
C ILE A 95 -1.35 9.23 4.37
N ILE A 96 -1.06 9.12 3.09
CA ILE A 96 -1.65 8.12 2.19
C ILE A 96 -0.54 7.20 1.71
N TYR A 97 -0.75 5.90 1.84
CA TYR A 97 0.01 4.90 1.12
C TYR A 97 -0.92 4.12 0.21
N ALA A 98 -0.73 4.24 -1.11
CA ALA A 98 -1.47 3.52 -2.12
C ALA A 98 -0.62 2.39 -2.70
N ARG A 99 -0.92 1.15 -2.27
CA ARG A 99 -0.42 -0.06 -2.92
C ARG A 99 -1.36 -0.41 -4.07
N SER A 100 -1.21 0.35 -5.15
CA SER A 100 -2.09 0.34 -6.30
C SER A 100 -1.35 0.85 -7.54
N CYS A 101 -1.68 0.32 -8.72
CA CYS A 101 -1.01 0.68 -9.96
C CYS A 101 -1.20 2.17 -10.29
N GLU A 102 -0.11 2.82 -10.69
CA GLU A 102 -0.08 4.19 -11.23
C GLU A 102 -0.64 5.32 -10.35
N ALA A 103 -1.15 5.03 -9.14
CA ALA A 103 -1.79 6.04 -8.30
C ALA A 103 -0.87 7.22 -7.92
N GLY A 104 0.45 7.03 -7.96
CA GLY A 104 1.45 8.08 -7.76
C GLY A 104 1.71 8.96 -9.00
N ALA A 105 1.22 8.58 -10.18
CA ALA A 105 1.50 9.29 -11.43
C ALA A 105 0.73 10.62 -11.55
N LYS A 106 -0.55 10.64 -11.19
CA LYS A 106 -1.41 11.83 -11.24
C LYS A 106 -2.17 12.06 -9.93
N LEU A 107 -2.90 11.05 -9.45
CA LEU A 107 -3.66 11.13 -8.20
C LEU A 107 -2.79 11.52 -6.99
N GLY A 108 -1.54 11.07 -6.94
CA GLY A 108 -0.60 11.41 -5.86
C GLY A 108 -0.33 12.91 -5.74
N SER A 109 0.12 13.54 -6.83
CA SER A 109 0.38 14.99 -6.86
C SER A 109 -0.91 15.79 -6.62
N PHE A 110 -2.01 15.37 -7.23
CA PHE A 110 -3.31 16.00 -7.04
C PHE A 110 -3.79 15.91 -5.59
N SER A 111 -3.55 14.79 -4.90
CA SER A 111 -3.87 14.63 -3.48
C SER A 111 -3.10 15.63 -2.60
N ILE A 112 -1.82 15.88 -2.90
CA ILE A 112 -1.01 16.88 -2.19
C ILE A 112 -1.55 18.28 -2.42
N GLU A 113 -1.87 18.64 -3.68
CA GLU A 113 -2.47 19.94 -4.01
C GLU A 113 -3.79 20.18 -3.28
N LYS A 114 -4.55 19.11 -3.00
CA LYS A 114 -5.79 19.17 -2.22
C LYS A 114 -5.60 19.04 -0.70
N GLY A 115 -4.36 19.11 -0.21
CA GLY A 115 -4.06 19.23 1.21
C GLY A 115 -3.71 17.92 1.92
N ALA A 116 -3.48 16.82 1.21
CA ALA A 116 -2.86 15.65 1.82
C ALA A 116 -1.47 16.00 2.37
N ALA A 117 -1.12 15.46 3.54
CA ALA A 117 0.18 15.72 4.14
C ALA A 117 1.29 15.02 3.34
N THR A 118 1.07 13.76 2.99
CA THR A 118 2.04 12.94 2.26
C THR A 118 1.32 11.90 1.42
N PHE A 119 1.87 11.60 0.25
CA PHE A 119 1.41 10.50 -0.58
C PHE A 119 2.60 9.61 -0.93
N ILE A 120 2.49 8.32 -0.63
CA ILE A 120 3.41 7.27 -1.07
C ILE A 120 2.63 6.34 -2.00
N GLY A 121 3.18 6.02 -3.17
CA GLY A 121 2.54 5.15 -4.15
C GLY A 121 3.48 4.81 -5.28
N TYR A 122 2.95 4.50 -6.46
CA TYR A 122 3.74 4.10 -7.63
C TYR A 122 3.36 4.94 -8.84
N ASN A 123 4.34 5.47 -9.58
CA ASN A 123 4.10 6.24 -10.81
C ASN A 123 3.94 5.36 -12.06
N LYS A 124 4.11 4.05 -11.91
CA LYS A 124 3.80 2.99 -12.88
C LYS A 124 3.06 1.86 -12.17
N ASP A 125 2.80 0.77 -12.87
CA ASP A 125 2.22 -0.44 -12.30
C ASP A 125 2.99 -0.93 -11.06
N PHE A 126 2.22 -1.29 -10.03
CA PHE A 126 2.73 -2.08 -8.92
C PHE A 126 2.61 -3.55 -9.30
N TRP A 127 3.76 -4.21 -9.46
CA TRP A 127 3.82 -5.61 -9.81
C TRP A 127 3.78 -6.49 -8.57
N LEU A 128 2.96 -7.54 -8.63
CA LEU A 128 2.92 -8.60 -7.62
C LEU A 128 3.05 -9.97 -8.31
N ILE A 129 4.29 -10.42 -8.41
CA ILE A 129 4.60 -11.77 -8.88
C ILE A 129 4.40 -12.76 -7.73
N ARG A 130 3.85 -13.92 -8.06
CA ARG A 130 3.37 -14.94 -7.13
C ARG A 130 3.62 -16.30 -7.74
N SER A 131 3.86 -17.30 -6.91
CA SER A 131 3.99 -18.68 -7.38
C SER A 131 2.63 -19.21 -7.84
N LYS A 132 2.61 -19.92 -8.98
CA LYS A 132 1.39 -20.50 -9.54
C LYS A 132 0.67 -21.47 -8.59
N GLU A 133 1.44 -22.16 -7.74
CA GLU A 133 0.95 -23.24 -6.87
C GLU A 133 0.46 -22.77 -5.49
N ARG A 134 0.68 -21.49 -5.12
CA ARG A 134 0.47 -20.97 -3.76
C ARG A 134 -0.75 -20.08 -3.61
N GLY A 135 -1.62 -20.08 -4.61
CA GLY A 135 -2.80 -19.21 -4.64
C GLY A 135 -3.75 -19.35 -3.46
N THR A 136 -3.76 -20.50 -2.78
CA THR A 136 -4.61 -20.76 -1.60
C THR A 136 -3.91 -20.49 -0.26
N LYS A 137 -2.60 -20.22 -0.26
CA LYS A 137 -1.83 -19.91 0.95
C LYS A 137 -0.90 -18.69 0.75
N PRO A 138 -1.46 -17.47 0.53
CA PRO A 138 -0.68 -16.30 0.12
C PRO A 138 0.49 -15.92 1.03
N LEU A 139 0.35 -16.11 2.35
CA LEU A 139 1.40 -15.76 3.33
C LEU A 139 2.63 -16.69 3.27
N THR A 140 2.50 -17.86 2.64
CA THR A 140 3.58 -18.85 2.51
C THR A 140 4.22 -18.85 1.12
N ASP A 141 3.81 -17.93 0.25
CA ASP A 141 4.35 -17.79 -1.10
C ASP A 141 5.72 -17.08 -1.05
N PRO A 142 6.82 -17.78 -1.37
CA PRO A 142 8.16 -17.21 -1.27
C PRO A 142 8.41 -16.10 -2.29
N ILE A 143 7.76 -16.16 -3.46
CA ILE A 143 7.90 -15.12 -4.49
C ILE A 143 7.15 -13.88 -4.07
N ALA A 144 5.88 -14.01 -3.69
CA ALA A 144 5.07 -12.86 -3.29
C ALA A 144 5.65 -12.14 -2.07
N LYS A 145 6.26 -12.89 -1.15
CA LYS A 145 6.99 -12.36 0.00
C LYS A 145 8.03 -11.32 -0.38
N LEU A 146 8.80 -11.56 -1.45
CA LEU A 146 9.86 -10.64 -1.92
C LEU A 146 9.32 -9.27 -2.34
N PHE A 147 8.02 -9.17 -2.66
CA PHE A 147 7.34 -7.94 -3.05
C PHE A 147 6.55 -7.31 -1.90
N LEU A 148 5.83 -8.15 -1.14
CA LEU A 148 4.86 -7.69 -0.14
C LEU A 148 5.50 -7.35 1.21
N GLU A 149 6.61 -7.98 1.59
CA GLU A 149 7.36 -7.56 2.79
C GLU A 149 7.89 -6.12 2.66
N PRO A 150 8.65 -5.76 1.61
CA PRO A 150 9.11 -4.38 1.45
C PRO A 150 7.96 -3.37 1.36
N SER A 151 6.86 -3.75 0.71
CA SER A 151 5.68 -2.90 0.59
C SER A 151 5.01 -2.68 1.95
N ASN A 152 4.88 -3.72 2.77
CA ASN A 152 4.33 -3.62 4.12
C ASN A 152 5.23 -2.82 5.08
N LEU A 153 6.54 -2.72 4.81
CA LEU A 153 7.44 -1.89 5.61
C LEU A 153 7.03 -0.41 5.60
N VAL A 154 6.36 0.10 4.55
CA VAL A 154 5.88 1.48 4.51
C VAL A 154 4.91 1.75 5.68
N PRO A 155 3.72 1.11 5.75
CA PRO A 155 2.79 1.37 6.84
C PRO A 155 3.34 0.90 8.19
N ILE A 156 4.09 -0.21 8.26
CA ILE A 156 4.71 -0.69 9.52
C ILE A 156 5.67 0.36 10.10
N THR A 157 6.46 1.02 9.27
CA THR A 157 7.43 2.03 9.72
C THR A 157 6.71 3.28 10.23
N LEU A 158 5.63 3.71 9.56
CA LEU A 158 4.77 4.81 9.99
C LEU A 158 4.07 4.49 11.32
N ILE A 159 3.52 3.28 11.46
CA ILE A 159 2.92 2.75 12.70
C ILE A 159 3.92 2.80 13.87
N LYS A 160 5.20 2.57 13.59
CA LYS A 160 6.29 2.66 14.58
C LYS A 160 6.73 4.10 14.91
N GLY A 161 6.02 5.13 14.43
CA GLY A 161 6.28 6.54 14.75
C GLY A 161 7.43 7.19 13.97
N ASN A 162 7.89 6.53 12.90
CA ASN A 162 8.91 7.09 12.01
C ASN A 162 8.27 8.03 10.98
N SER A 163 9.09 8.87 10.36
CA SER A 163 8.68 9.76 9.27
C SER A 163 8.30 8.98 8.00
N ALA A 164 7.53 9.63 7.13
CA ALA A 164 7.25 9.11 5.81
C ALA A 164 8.51 8.88 4.95
N GLN A 165 9.54 9.72 5.10
CA GLN A 165 10.83 9.53 4.43
C GLN A 165 11.52 8.24 4.89
N GLU A 166 11.54 7.97 6.19
CA GLU A 166 12.11 6.74 6.74
C GLU A 166 11.31 5.51 6.29
N ALA A 167 9.97 5.61 6.23
CA ALA A 167 9.11 4.56 5.74
C ALA A 167 9.36 4.22 4.26
N TYR A 168 9.45 5.25 3.41
CA TYR A 168 9.85 5.12 2.02
C TYR A 168 11.24 4.47 1.91
N GLN A 169 12.23 4.98 2.64
CA GLN A 169 13.61 4.48 2.55
C GLN A 169 13.74 3.01 2.97
N LYS A 170 13.06 2.60 4.05
CA LYS A 170 13.09 1.19 4.49
C LYS A 170 12.46 0.25 3.47
N SER A 171 11.38 0.67 2.81
CA SER A 171 10.77 -0.09 1.71
C SER A 171 11.73 -0.22 0.53
N GLN A 172 12.36 0.89 0.13
CA GLN A 172 13.36 0.93 -0.94
C GLN A 172 14.58 0.05 -0.66
N ASP A 173 15.11 0.11 0.56
CA ASP A 173 16.27 -0.67 0.97
C ASP A 173 15.98 -2.17 0.97
N ASP A 174 14.79 -2.56 1.42
CA ASP A 174 14.37 -3.97 1.43
C ASP A 174 14.09 -4.48 0.00
N MET A 175 13.45 -3.69 -0.86
CA MET A 175 13.30 -4.03 -2.28
C MET A 175 14.67 -4.20 -2.96
N ARG A 176 15.63 -3.31 -2.70
CA ARG A 176 16.99 -3.41 -3.25
C ARG A 176 17.75 -4.64 -2.75
N ARG A 177 17.57 -5.01 -1.48
CA ARG A 177 18.12 -6.24 -0.91
C ARG A 177 17.50 -7.47 -1.57
N ASN A 178 16.18 -7.52 -1.70
CA ASN A 178 15.47 -8.62 -2.35
C ASN A 178 15.85 -8.72 -3.82
N PHE A 179 15.97 -7.60 -4.55
CA PHE A 179 16.44 -7.60 -5.93
C PHE A 179 17.86 -8.16 -6.06
N SER A 180 18.79 -7.70 -5.21
CA SER A 180 20.17 -8.25 -5.16
C SER A 180 20.19 -9.75 -4.93
N TYR A 181 19.31 -10.26 -4.05
CA TYR A 181 19.14 -11.70 -3.83
C TYR A 181 18.61 -12.40 -5.09
N MET A 182 17.54 -11.86 -5.69
CA MET A 182 16.86 -12.46 -6.84
C MET A 182 17.76 -12.59 -8.07
N ILE A 183 18.73 -11.70 -8.27
CA ILE A 183 19.70 -11.80 -9.38
C ILE A 183 20.96 -12.61 -9.03
N SER A 184 21.07 -13.12 -7.80
CA SER A 184 22.24 -13.89 -7.36
C SER A 184 22.17 -15.36 -7.80
N SER A 185 23.30 -16.05 -7.68
CA SER A 185 23.38 -17.51 -7.89
C SER A 185 22.60 -18.33 -6.85
N LYS A 186 22.16 -17.71 -5.74
CA LYS A 186 21.40 -18.38 -4.67
C LYS A 186 19.88 -18.40 -4.92
N ALA A 187 19.40 -17.59 -5.86
CA ALA A 187 17.98 -17.55 -6.21
C ALA A 187 17.58 -18.80 -7.01
N SER A 188 16.32 -19.20 -6.90
CA SER A 188 15.66 -20.11 -7.82
C SER A 188 15.44 -19.46 -9.18
N GLN A 189 15.03 -20.24 -10.18
CA GLN A 189 14.71 -19.69 -11.49
C GLN A 189 13.49 -18.77 -11.45
N GLU A 190 12.44 -19.16 -10.71
CA GLU A 190 11.22 -18.35 -10.57
C GLU A 190 11.51 -16.99 -9.92
N GLU A 191 12.39 -16.96 -8.91
CA GLU A 191 12.85 -15.71 -8.28
C GLU A 191 13.63 -14.82 -9.26
N ARG A 192 14.53 -15.41 -10.07
CA ARG A 192 15.27 -14.67 -11.12
C ARG A 192 14.33 -14.07 -12.15
N ASP A 193 13.37 -14.86 -12.63
CA ASP A 193 12.39 -14.42 -13.65
C ASP A 193 11.50 -13.28 -13.12
N ALA A 194 11.25 -13.25 -11.80
CA ALA A 194 10.49 -12.20 -11.14
C ALA A 194 11.29 -10.91 -10.88
N ALA A 195 12.63 -10.93 -10.97
CA ALA A 195 13.49 -9.84 -10.49
C ALA A 195 13.21 -8.49 -11.16
N PHE A 196 12.94 -8.50 -12.47
CA PHE A 196 12.64 -7.28 -13.24
C PHE A 196 11.41 -6.54 -12.70
N PHE A 197 10.38 -7.29 -12.28
CA PHE A 197 9.16 -6.71 -11.74
C PHE A 197 9.39 -6.04 -10.38
N LEU A 198 10.25 -6.63 -9.53
CA LEU A 198 10.62 -6.00 -8.28
C LEU A 198 11.46 -4.74 -8.51
N PHE A 199 12.36 -4.77 -9.48
CA PHE A 199 13.11 -3.59 -9.90
C PHE A 199 12.20 -2.48 -10.42
N SER A 200 11.14 -2.82 -11.16
CA SER A 200 10.11 -1.87 -11.57
C SER A 200 9.43 -1.24 -10.35
N ASN A 201 9.01 -2.02 -9.36
CA ASN A 201 8.41 -1.49 -8.12
C ASN A 201 9.37 -0.55 -7.38
N TYR A 202 10.63 -0.94 -7.26
CA TYR A 202 11.68 -0.16 -6.62
C TYR A 202 11.84 1.22 -7.29
N THR A 203 12.01 1.22 -8.60
CA THR A 203 12.27 2.46 -9.39
C THR A 203 11.05 3.36 -9.55
N CYS A 204 9.84 2.81 -9.42
CA CYS A 204 8.60 3.53 -9.67
C CYS A 204 7.85 3.94 -8.38
N GLN A 205 8.28 3.48 -7.21
CA GLN A 205 7.72 3.98 -5.95
C GLN A 205 8.09 5.46 -5.77
N VAL A 206 7.12 6.26 -5.35
CA VAL A 206 7.28 7.70 -5.14
C VAL A 206 6.84 8.11 -3.74
N ILE A 207 7.42 9.20 -3.25
CA ILE A 207 6.97 9.92 -2.06
C ILE A 207 6.82 11.41 -2.41
N LEU A 208 5.63 11.95 -2.13
CA LEU A 208 5.23 13.32 -2.45
C LEU A 208 4.75 14.04 -1.18
N GLY A 209 4.86 15.38 -1.17
CA GLY A 209 4.42 16.21 -0.05
C GLY A 209 5.42 16.27 1.12
N ASN A 210 4.90 16.37 2.34
CA ASN A 210 5.71 16.48 3.56
C ASN A 210 6.37 15.15 3.91
N LYS A 211 7.67 15.05 3.62
CA LYS A 211 8.50 13.87 3.90
C LYS A 211 8.71 13.58 5.40
N GLN A 212 8.47 14.58 6.26
CA GLN A 212 8.63 14.45 7.71
C GLN A 212 7.33 14.15 8.45
N ALA A 213 6.22 13.96 7.74
CA ALA A 213 4.95 13.61 8.35
C ALA A 213 5.04 12.28 9.10
N LYS A 214 4.38 12.21 10.25
CA LYS A 214 4.23 11.04 11.12
C LYS A 214 2.76 10.84 11.46
N ILE A 215 2.39 9.61 11.85
CA ILE A 215 1.09 9.32 12.46
C ILE A 215 1.01 10.04 13.81
#